data_AF-A0A350YXN7-F1
#
_entry.id   AF-A0A350YXN7-F1
#
_cell.length_a   1.000
_cell.length_b   1.000
_cell.length_c   1.000
_cell.angle_alpha   90.00
_cell.angle_beta   90.00
_cell.angle_gamma   90.00
#
_symmetry.space_group_name_H-M   'P 1'
#
loop_
_entity.id
_entity.type
_entity.pdbx_description
1 polymer ?
#
loop_
_entity_poly.entity_id
_entity_poly.type
_entity_poly.pdbx_seq_one_letter_code
_entity_poly.pdbx_strand_id
1 'polypeptide(L)'
;MIMSIKEKVKRQIEEMDNQIDVLEAKFENAKAEAKVEYKEKLAALKSKRNDVKARFEKLADATEEKWEESKDVFASASDSFKKGFDKLKSLFS
;
A
#
# COMPACT_ATOMS: atom_id res chain seq x y z
N MET A 1 -16.79 4.97 -19.38
CA MET A 1 -15.43 4.44 -19.62
C MET A 1 -15.14 3.48 -18.48
N ILE A 2 -14.92 2.19 -18.76
CA ILE A 2 -14.58 1.20 -17.72
C ILE A 2 -13.10 1.42 -17.40
N MET A 3 -12.79 1.66 -16.12
CA MET A 3 -11.41 1.86 -15.65
C MET A 3 -10.61 0.56 -15.86
N SER A 4 -9.48 0.63 -16.56
CA SER A 4 -8.62 -0.53 -16.82
C SER A 4 -8.00 -1.07 -15.53
N ILE A 5 -7.56 -2.34 -15.52
CA ILE A 5 -6.89 -2.93 -14.34
C ILE A 5 -5.64 -2.13 -13.98
N LYS A 6 -4.88 -1.69 -15.00
CA LYS A 6 -3.71 -0.82 -14.84
C LYS A 6 -4.06 0.45 -14.08
N GLU A 7 -5.11 1.17 -14.49
CA GLU A 7 -5.53 2.40 -13.80
C GLU A 7 -6.00 2.13 -12.36
N LYS A 8 -6.71 1.01 -12.12
CA LYS A 8 -7.12 0.61 -10.77
C LYS A 8 -5.92 0.39 -9.87
N VAL A 9 -4.93 -0.38 -10.32
CA VAL A 9 -3.71 -0.65 -9.55
C VAL A 9 -2.92 0.63 -9.32
N LYS A 10 -2.80 1.49 -10.33
CA LYS A 10 -2.14 2.80 -10.18
C LYS A 10 -2.81 3.63 -9.06
N ARG A 11 -4.14 3.71 -9.08
CA ARG A 11 -4.91 4.41 -8.05
C ARG A 11 -4.73 3.80 -6.66
N GLN A 12 -4.64 2.47 -6.57
CA GLN A 12 -4.35 1.79 -5.31
C GLN A 12 -2.95 2.16 -4.79
N ILE A 13 -1.93 2.23 -5.66
CA ILE A 13 -0.58 2.67 -5.28
C ILE A 13 -0.61 4.11 -4.74
N GLU A 14 -1.29 5.02 -5.45
CA GLU A 14 -1.46 6.41 -5.00
C GLU A 14 -2.20 6.48 -3.65
N GLU A 15 -3.22 5.66 -3.42
CA GLU A 15 -3.91 5.59 -2.14
C GLU A 15 -2.99 5.05 -1.03
N MET A 16 -2.20 4.02 -1.31
CA MET A 16 -1.21 3.47 -0.37
C MET A 16 -0.16 4.51 0.01
N ASP A 17 0.31 5.30 -0.95
CA ASP A 17 1.28 6.39 -0.73
C ASP A 17 0.69 7.44 0.20
N ASN A 18 -0.51 7.95 -0.11
CA ASN A 18 -1.20 8.92 0.75
C ASN A 18 -1.43 8.36 2.17
N GLN A 19 -1.78 7.07 2.29
CA GLN A 19 -1.99 6.42 3.58
C GLN A 19 -0.68 6.28 4.37
N ILE A 20 0.44 5.97 3.72
CA ILE A 20 1.77 5.96 4.34
C ILE A 20 2.13 7.37 4.83
N ASP A 21 1.91 8.40 4.03
CA ASP A 21 2.26 9.78 4.38
C ASP A 21 1.47 10.27 5.61
N VAL A 22 0.17 9.95 5.68
CA VAL A 22 -0.67 10.22 6.86
C VAL A 22 -0.13 9.50 8.10
N LEU A 23 0.33 8.27 7.93
CA LEU A 23 0.94 7.50 9.02
C LEU A 23 2.29 8.12 9.46
N GLU A 24 3.16 8.47 8.52
CA GLU A 24 4.42 9.16 8.83
C GLU A 24 4.22 10.46 9.60
N ALA A 25 3.25 11.28 9.18
CA ALA A 25 2.91 12.50 9.90
C ALA A 25 2.44 12.21 11.34
N LYS A 26 1.67 11.13 11.55
CA LYS A 26 1.25 10.69 12.89
C LYS A 26 2.41 10.12 13.71
N PHE A 27 3.36 9.45 13.07
CA PHE A 27 4.56 8.92 13.71
C PHE A 27 5.43 10.01 14.32
N GLU A 28 5.64 11.10 13.59
CA GLU A 28 6.42 12.24 14.06
C GLU A 28 5.81 12.81 15.36
N ASN A 29 4.47 12.83 15.43
CA ASN A 29 3.69 13.27 16.59
C ASN A 29 3.47 12.18 17.67
N ALA A 30 3.93 10.94 17.45
CA ALA A 30 3.71 9.81 18.36
C ALA A 30 4.57 9.91 19.63
N LYS A 31 4.08 9.36 20.75
CA LYS A 31 4.88 9.16 21.97
C LYS A 31 6.00 8.15 21.73
N ALA A 32 7.16 8.35 22.35
CA ALA A 32 8.37 7.54 22.15
C ALA A 32 8.14 6.03 22.36
N GLU A 33 7.32 5.64 23.33
CA GLU A 33 6.98 4.23 23.62
C GLU A 33 6.24 3.55 22.45
N ALA A 34 5.36 4.28 21.76
CA ALA A 34 4.63 3.76 20.61
C ALA A 34 5.47 3.75 19.33
N LYS A 35 6.60 4.48 19.28
CA LYS A 35 7.41 4.63 18.06
C LYS A 35 8.07 3.33 17.60
N VAL A 36 8.43 2.43 18.51
CA VAL A 36 9.14 1.18 18.12
C VAL A 36 8.21 0.27 17.32
N GLU A 37 7.07 -0.15 17.89
CA GLU A 37 6.10 -0.98 17.19
C GLU A 37 5.58 -0.27 15.93
N TYR A 38 5.33 1.04 16.02
CA TYR A 38 4.88 1.81 14.88
C TYR A 38 5.85 1.75 13.71
N LYS A 39 7.14 2.00 13.97
CA LYS A 39 8.18 2.06 12.95
C LYS A 39 8.30 0.72 12.22
N GLU A 40 8.22 -0.39 12.95
CA GLU A 40 8.23 -1.74 12.34
C GLU A 40 7.02 -1.96 11.44
N LYS A 41 5.81 -1.64 11.90
CA LYS A 41 4.60 -1.81 11.10
C LYS A 41 4.57 -0.87 9.89
N LEU A 42 5.01 0.38 10.06
CA LEU A 42 5.12 1.35 8.98
C LEU A 42 6.14 0.91 7.93
N ALA A 43 7.29 0.37 8.34
CA ALA A 43 8.28 -0.20 7.43
C ALA A 43 7.69 -1.37 6.63
N ALA A 44 6.89 -2.24 7.27
CA ALA A 44 6.20 -3.33 6.59
C ALA A 44 5.17 -2.82 5.56
N LEU A 45 4.43 -1.74 5.87
CA LEU A 45 3.53 -1.10 4.90
C LEU A 45 4.27 -0.51 3.72
N LYS A 46 5.37 0.21 3.96
CA LYS A 46 6.24 0.75 2.90
C LYS A 46 6.78 -0.34 2.00
N SER A 47 7.23 -1.46 2.57
CA SER A 47 7.69 -2.61 1.80
C SER A 47 6.59 -3.15 0.89
N LYS A 48 5.37 -3.35 1.42
CA LYS A 48 4.22 -3.80 0.63
C LYS A 48 3.88 -2.83 -0.50
N ARG A 49 3.87 -1.52 -0.23
CA ARG A 49 3.68 -0.49 -1.27
C ARG A 49 4.74 -0.61 -2.35
N ASN A 50 6.01 -0.73 -1.97
CA ASN A 50 7.11 -0.86 -2.92
C ASN A 50 6.99 -2.13 -3.77
N ASP A 51 6.57 -3.25 -3.19
CA ASP A 51 6.34 -4.50 -3.92
C ASP A 51 5.22 -4.34 -4.96
N VAL A 52 4.11 -3.68 -4.57
CA VAL A 52 3.01 -3.38 -5.49
C VAL A 52 3.50 -2.46 -6.62
N LYS A 53 4.24 -1.40 -6.29
CA LYS A 53 4.78 -0.46 -7.28
C LYS A 53 5.76 -1.14 -8.24
N ALA A 54 6.67 -1.96 -7.74
CA ALA A 54 7.61 -2.71 -8.57
C ALA A 54 6.90 -3.71 -9.50
N ARG A 55 5.84 -4.37 -9.03
CA ARG A 55 5.00 -5.24 -9.88
C ARG A 55 4.24 -4.44 -10.92
N PHE A 56 3.72 -3.27 -10.56
CA PHE A 56 3.06 -2.36 -11.49
C PHE A 56 4.02 -1.91 -12.60
N GLU A 57 5.24 -1.51 -12.26
CA GLU A 57 6.26 -1.12 -13.24
C GLU A 57 6.64 -2.29 -14.16
N LYS A 58 6.78 -3.51 -13.63
CA LYS A 58 7.02 -4.72 -14.44
C LYS A 58 5.89 -5.04 -15.41
N LEU A 59 4.66 -4.70 -15.06
CA LEU A 59 3.47 -4.95 -15.89
C LEU A 59 3.07 -3.71 -16.71
N ALA A 60 3.74 -2.57 -16.53
CA ALA A 60 3.37 -1.32 -17.18
C ALA A 60 3.33 -1.44 -18.71
N ASP A 61 4.23 -2.24 -19.27
CA ASP A 61 4.36 -2.57 -20.69
C ASP A 61 3.79 -3.97 -21.05
N ALA A 62 3.17 -4.66 -20.09
CA ALA A 62 2.54 -5.96 -20.31
C ALA A 62 1.13 -5.83 -20.92
N THR A 63 0.66 -6.91 -21.53
CA THR A 63 -0.67 -7.00 -22.13
C THR A 63 -1.78 -7.06 -21.08
N GLU A 64 -3.02 -6.75 -21.48
CA GLU A 64 -4.21 -6.80 -20.62
C GLU A 64 -4.39 -8.19 -19.96
N GLU A 65 -4.07 -9.26 -20.68
CA GLU A 65 -4.11 -10.64 -20.17
C GLU A 65 -3.17 -10.85 -18.97
N LYS A 66 -1.94 -10.32 -19.04
CA LYS A 66 -0.98 -10.36 -17.93
C LYS A 66 -1.43 -9.54 -16.74
N TRP A 67 -2.17 -8.45 -16.98
CA TRP A 67 -2.81 -7.67 -15.92
C TRP A 67 -3.93 -8.43 -15.22
N GLU A 68 -4.78 -9.15 -15.97
CA GLU A 68 -5.81 -10.03 -15.40
C GLU A 68 -5.20 -11.12 -14.53
N GLU A 69 -4.17 -11.83 -15.00
CA GLU A 69 -3.44 -12.85 -14.22
C GLU A 69 -2.87 -12.26 -12.91
N SER A 70 -2.46 -10.99 -12.93
CA SER A 70 -1.82 -10.34 -11.79
C SER A 70 -2.80 -9.64 -10.85
N LYS A 71 -4.08 -9.50 -11.21
CA LYS A 71 -5.05 -8.71 -10.43
C LYS A 71 -5.23 -9.26 -9.01
N ASP A 72 -5.25 -10.59 -8.87
CA ASP A 72 -5.48 -11.24 -7.57
C ASP A 72 -4.30 -11.01 -6.62
N VAL A 73 -3.10 -10.94 -7.20
CA VAL A 73 -1.87 -10.60 -6.48
C VAL A 73 -1.92 -9.15 -6.00
N PHE A 74 -2.37 -8.22 -6.84
CA PHE A 74 -2.56 -6.81 -6.47
C PHE A 74 -3.66 -6.62 -5.42
N ALA A 75 -4.77 -7.34 -5.57
CA ALA A 75 -5.89 -7.33 -4.63
C ALA A 75 -5.44 -7.84 -3.25
N SER A 76 -4.72 -8.95 -3.21
CA SER A 76 -4.18 -9.53 -1.97
C SER A 76 -3.17 -8.60 -1.29
N ALA A 77 -2.30 -7.95 -2.07
CA ALA A 77 -1.33 -7.00 -1.55
C ALA A 77 -2.01 -5.74 -0.98
N SER A 78 -3.02 -5.23 -1.68
CA SER A 78 -3.82 -4.08 -1.25
C SER A 78 -4.62 -4.38 0.02
N ASP A 79 -5.27 -5.55 0.11
CA ASP A 79 -5.99 -5.98 1.32
C ASP A 79 -5.04 -6.13 2.51
N SER A 80 -3.87 -6.75 2.28
CA SER A 80 -2.81 -6.90 3.27
C SER A 80 -2.24 -5.56 3.73
N PHE A 81 -2.21 -4.56 2.87
CA PHE A 81 -1.80 -3.20 3.20
C PHE A 81 -2.88 -2.51 4.03
N LYS A 82 -4.14 -2.54 3.59
CA LYS A 82 -5.28 -1.94 4.29
C LYS A 82 -5.40 -2.46 5.72
N LYS A 83 -5.28 -3.78 5.92
CA LYS A 83 -5.26 -4.39 7.27
C LYS A 83 -4.13 -3.86 8.15
N GLY A 84 -2.93 -3.68 7.57
CA GLY A 84 -1.79 -3.12 8.31
C GLY A 84 -2.01 -1.64 8.64
N PHE A 85 -2.56 -0.87 7.70
CA PHE A 85 -2.91 0.54 7.87
C PHE A 85 -3.97 0.71 8.95
N ASP A 86 -5.06 -0.04 8.91
CA ASP A 86 -6.14 0.04 9.90
C ASP A 86 -5.63 -0.32 11.31
N LYS A 87 -4.76 -1.34 11.40
CA LYS A 87 -4.10 -1.70 12.67
C LYS A 87 -3.21 -0.57 13.18
N LEU A 88 -2.38 0.03 12.33
CA LEU A 88 -1.56 1.18 12.69
C LEU A 88 -2.40 2.39 13.08
N LYS A 89 -3.45 2.69 12.33
CA LYS A 89 -4.38 3.80 12.60
C LYS A 89 -5.07 3.63 13.95
N SER A 90 -5.45 2.40 14.33
CA SER A 90 -6.07 2.12 15.63
C SER A 90 -5.15 2.39 16.83
N LEU A 91 -3.83 2.39 16.64
CA LEU A 91 -2.89 2.76 17.72
C LEU A 91 -2.91 4.26 18.06
N PHE A 92 -3.52 5.09 17.20
CA PHE A 92 -3.62 6.56 17.34
C PHE A 92 -5.06 7.04 17.47
N SER A 93 -6.02 6.12 17.50
CA SER A 93 -7.43 6.45 17.67
C SER A 93 -7.79 6.67 19.14
#